data_AF-A0A7F8Q7F2-F1
#
_entry.id   AF-A0A7F8Q7F2-F1
#
_cell.length_a   1.000
_cell.length_b   1.000
_cell.length_c   1.000
_cell.angle_alpha   90.00
_cell.angle_beta   90.00
_cell.angle_gamma   90.00
#
_symmetry.space_group_name_H-M   'P 1'
#
loop_
_entity.id
_entity.type
_entity.pdbx_description
1 polymer ?
#
loop_
_entity_poly.entity_id
_entity_poly.type
_entity_poly.pdbx_seq_one_letter_code
_entity_poly.pdbx_strand_id
1 'polypeptide(L)'
;MINLLRCEDRIKLAVRLESAWAERVRYMVVVDSSGRQDTEESILLGVDFSSKESKSCTIGMVLRLWSDTKIHLDGDGGFSVSTAGRMHVFKPVSVQAMWSALQVLHKACEVARRHNYFPGGVALIWATYYESCISSDQSCINEWNAMQDLESARPDSPALFVD
;
A
#
# COMPACT_ATOMS: atom_id res chain seq x y z
N MET A 1 6.10 -13.87 15.79
CA MET A 1 6.77 -12.56 15.78
C MET A 1 6.83 -12.14 14.33
N ILE A 2 6.23 -11.00 13.98
CA ILE A 2 6.16 -10.53 12.60
C ILE A 2 7.52 -9.88 12.28
N ASN A 3 8.46 -10.66 11.77
CA ASN A 3 9.76 -10.16 11.29
C ASN A 3 9.63 -9.74 9.81
N LEU A 4 8.71 -8.80 9.54
CA LEU A 4 8.47 -8.32 8.18
C LEU A 4 9.50 -7.25 7.77
N LEU A 5 9.96 -6.44 8.72
CA LEU A 5 10.89 -5.34 8.47
C LEU A 5 12.34 -5.78 8.58
N ARG A 6 13.20 -5.15 7.77
CA ARG A 6 14.64 -5.19 7.98
C ARG A 6 14.99 -4.48 9.29
N CYS A 7 16.08 -4.88 9.93
CA CYS A 7 16.47 -4.36 11.25
C CYS A 7 16.70 -2.84 11.29
N GLU A 8 17.06 -2.24 10.16
CA GLU A 8 17.34 -0.81 9.99
C GLU A 8 16.10 0.03 9.64
N ASP A 9 14.98 -0.62 9.30
CA ASP A 9 13.77 0.05 8.85
C ASP A 9 12.80 0.30 10.00
N ARG A 10 12.01 1.36 9.89
CA ARG A 10 11.06 1.77 10.91
C ARG A 10 9.67 1.96 10.34
N ILE A 11 8.66 1.61 11.14
CA ILE A 11 7.27 1.94 10.81
C ILE A 11 7.01 3.36 11.27
N LYS A 12 6.72 4.28 10.34
CA LYS A 12 6.23 5.62 10.67
C LYS A 12 4.75 5.63 11.02
N LEU A 13 3.96 4.84 10.31
CA LEU A 13 2.51 4.80 10.46
C LEU A 13 1.98 3.46 9.94
N ALA A 14 1.00 2.90 10.65
CA ALA A 14 0.20 1.78 10.15
C ALA A 14 -1.29 2.15 10.27
N VAL A 15 -2.01 2.06 9.15
CA VAL A 15 -3.43 2.40 9.06
C VAL A 15 -4.19 1.19 8.55
N ARG A 16 -5.21 0.77 9.31
CA ARG A 16 -6.13 -0.28 8.88
C ARG A 16 -7.01 0.25 7.75
N LEU A 17 -7.17 -0.56 6.71
CA LEU A 17 -8.05 -0.26 5.59
C LEU A 17 -9.32 -1.11 5.64
N GLU A 18 -10.34 -0.64 4.96
CA GLU A 18 -11.47 -1.44 4.53
C GLU A 18 -10.99 -2.52 3.53
N SER A 19 -11.69 -3.66 3.52
CA SER A 19 -11.45 -4.74 2.57
C SER A 19 -12.78 -5.18 1.98
N ALA A 20 -12.75 -5.64 0.73
CA ALA A 20 -13.91 -6.24 0.09
C ALA A 20 -14.37 -7.54 0.79
N TRP A 21 -13.50 -8.16 1.59
CA TRP A 21 -13.77 -9.43 2.27
C TRP A 21 -13.79 -9.25 3.79
N ALA A 22 -14.91 -9.57 4.45
CA ALA A 22 -15.15 -9.29 5.87
C ALA A 22 -14.15 -9.93 6.86
N GLU A 23 -13.53 -11.05 6.46
CA GLU A 23 -12.56 -11.80 7.27
C GLU A 23 -11.12 -11.33 7.08
N ARG A 24 -10.83 -10.59 6.01
CA ARG A 24 -9.48 -10.10 5.73
C ARG A 24 -9.22 -8.82 6.49
N VAL A 25 -8.01 -8.72 7.03
CA VAL A 25 -7.53 -7.48 7.62
C VAL A 25 -6.31 -7.05 6.85
N ARG A 26 -6.34 -5.81 6.36
CA ARG A 26 -5.24 -5.24 5.60
C ARG A 26 -4.85 -3.87 6.14
N TYR A 27 -3.55 -3.60 6.07
CA TYR A 27 -2.95 -2.37 6.57
C TYR A 27 -2.13 -1.71 5.48
N MET A 28 -2.28 -0.39 5.36
CA MET A 28 -1.31 0.46 4.71
C MET A 28 -0.25 0.84 5.76
N VAL A 29 1.01 0.52 5.47
CA VAL A 29 2.13 0.79 6.39
C VAL A 29 3.14 1.69 5.69
N VAL A 30 3.41 2.86 6.27
CA VAL A 30 4.50 3.74 5.85
C VAL A 30 5.76 3.29 6.57
N VAL A 31 6.77 2.90 5.79
CA VAL A 31 8.07 2.48 6.29
C VAL A 31 9.12 3.47 5.85
N ASP A 32 9.95 3.93 6.77
CA ASP A 32 11.12 4.76 6.48
C ASP A 32 12.43 4.00 6.73
N SER A 33 13.41 4.36 5.91
CA SER A 33 14.81 3.95 6.05
C SER A 33 15.69 5.17 5.87
N SER A 34 16.86 5.14 6.49
CA SER A 34 17.94 6.04 6.10
C SER A 34 18.52 5.54 4.77
N GLY A 35 18.42 6.38 3.74
CA GLY A 35 18.95 6.11 2.41
C GLY A 35 20.47 6.12 2.36
N ARG A 36 21.04 5.70 1.23
CA ARG A 36 22.51 5.68 1.03
C ARG A 36 23.17 7.06 1.07
N GLN A 37 22.38 8.12 0.94
CA GLN A 37 22.83 9.51 0.95
C GLN A 37 22.48 10.23 2.26
N ASP A 38 22.21 9.47 3.34
CA ASP A 38 21.71 9.98 4.63
C ASP A 38 20.40 10.78 4.50
N THR A 39 19.63 10.49 3.46
CA THR A 39 18.33 11.09 3.22
C THR A 39 17.23 10.17 3.71
N GLU A 40 16.15 10.75 4.25
CA GLU A 40 14.99 9.96 4.64
C GLU A 40 14.27 9.43 3.39
N GLU A 41 14.15 8.11 3.29
CA GLU A 41 13.50 7.42 2.18
C GLU A 41 12.29 6.68 2.71
N SER A 42 11.14 6.80 2.04
CA SER A 42 9.89 6.19 2.49
C SER A 42 9.23 5.37 1.40
N ILE A 43 8.69 4.21 1.78
CA ILE A 43 7.81 3.38 0.95
C ILE A 43 6.49 3.13 1.65
N LEU A 44 5.51 2.72 0.85
CA LEU A 44 4.25 2.17 1.28
C LEU A 44 4.25 0.65 1.12
N LEU A 45 3.89 -0.04 2.19
CA LEU A 45 3.63 -1.48 2.18
C LEU A 45 2.12 -1.72 2.34
N GLY A 46 1.59 -2.61 1.51
CA GLY A 46 0.30 -3.24 1.75
C GLY A 46 0.53 -4.56 2.48
N VAL A 47 0.03 -4.65 3.70
CA VAL A 47 0.22 -5.80 4.58
C VAL A 47 -1.11 -6.49 4.82
N ASP A 48 -1.17 -7.80 4.60
CA ASP A 48 -2.38 -8.61 4.72
C ASP A 48 -2.28 -9.59 5.89
N PHE A 49 -3.41 -9.82 6.55
CA PHE A 49 -3.63 -10.88 7.51
C PHE A 49 -4.77 -11.77 7.00
N SER A 50 -4.53 -13.07 6.99
CA SER A 50 -5.48 -14.09 6.51
C SER A 50 -6.79 -14.13 7.31
N SER A 51 -6.75 -13.76 8.59
CA SER A 51 -7.91 -13.60 9.47
C SER A 51 -7.61 -12.60 10.59
N LYS A 52 -8.65 -12.18 11.31
CA LYS A 52 -8.53 -11.26 12.46
C LYS A 52 -7.69 -11.83 13.62
N GLU A 53 -7.70 -13.15 13.82
CA GLU A 53 -6.87 -13.79 14.86
C GLU A 53 -5.46 -14.17 14.39
N SER A 54 -5.16 -13.99 13.10
CA SER A 54 -3.87 -14.39 12.54
C SER A 54 -2.73 -13.59 13.16
N LYS A 55 -1.69 -14.30 13.61
CA LYS A 55 -0.47 -13.71 14.19
C LYS A 55 0.63 -13.50 13.16
N SER A 56 0.39 -13.90 11.92
CA SER A 56 1.30 -13.75 10.78
C SER A 56 0.67 -12.83 9.75
N CYS A 57 1.49 -11.95 9.18
CA CYS A 57 1.10 -11.15 8.03
C CYS A 57 2.04 -11.37 6.86
N THR A 58 1.56 -11.02 5.68
CA THR A 58 2.29 -11.10 4.41
C THR A 58 2.30 -9.73 3.74
N ILE A 59 3.25 -9.54 2.83
CA ILE A 59 3.28 -8.34 1.98
C ILE A 59 2.50 -8.64 0.72
N GLY A 60 1.47 -7.83 0.45
CA GLY A 60 0.65 -7.90 -0.77
C GLY A 60 0.96 -6.78 -1.77
N MET A 61 1.60 -5.70 -1.32
CA MET A 61 1.93 -4.56 -2.17
C MET A 61 3.18 -3.85 -1.65
N VAL A 62 4.00 -3.37 -2.58
CA VAL A 62 5.09 -2.42 -2.32
C VAL A 62 4.95 -1.25 -3.28
N LEU A 63 4.94 -0.03 -2.75
CA LEU A 63 4.81 1.20 -3.51
C LEU A 63 5.88 2.19 -3.07
N ARG A 64 6.74 2.57 -4.01
CA ARG A 64 7.83 3.54 -3.79
C ARG A 64 7.28 4.95 -3.92
N LEU A 65 7.65 5.85 -3.01
CA LEU A 65 7.21 7.25 -3.04
C LEU A 65 8.25 8.10 -3.78
N TRP A 66 8.12 8.18 -5.10
CA TRP A 66 8.97 9.00 -5.95
C TRP A 66 8.59 10.48 -5.90
N SER A 67 9.43 11.34 -6.47
CA SER A 67 9.16 12.77 -6.62
C SER A 67 7.91 13.09 -7.44
N ASP A 68 7.48 12.17 -8.32
CA ASP A 68 6.26 12.29 -9.12
C ASP A 68 4.98 11.90 -8.36
N THR A 69 5.10 11.47 -7.10
CA THR A 69 3.96 10.96 -6.33
C THR A 69 2.89 12.03 -6.16
N LYS A 70 1.66 11.69 -6.55
CA LYS A 70 0.47 12.53 -6.37
C LYS A 70 -0.56 11.80 -5.53
N ILE A 71 -1.17 12.54 -4.62
CA ILE A 71 -2.22 12.05 -3.73
C ILE A 71 -3.51 12.79 -4.09
N HIS A 72 -4.61 12.06 -4.25
CA HIS A 72 -5.93 12.61 -4.54
C HIS A 72 -6.93 12.10 -3.50
N LEU A 73 -7.82 12.97 -3.03
CA LEU A 73 -8.88 12.57 -2.10
C LEU A 73 -10.06 12.06 -2.90
N ASP A 74 -10.51 10.86 -2.58
CA ASP A 74 -11.66 10.25 -3.24
C ASP A 74 -12.91 10.63 -2.43
N GLY A 75 -14.00 11.01 -3.12
CA GLY A 75 -15.21 11.55 -2.48
C GLY A 75 -16.00 10.55 -1.63
N ASP A 76 -15.56 9.30 -1.56
CA ASP A 76 -16.20 8.18 -0.87
C ASP A 76 -15.53 7.83 0.48
N GLY A 77 -14.63 8.69 0.97
CA GLY A 77 -13.91 8.47 2.23
C GLY A 77 -12.56 7.76 2.07
N GLY A 78 -12.09 7.56 0.83
CA GLY A 78 -10.76 7.09 0.50
C GLY A 78 -9.82 8.17 -0.02
N PHE A 79 -8.62 7.73 -0.41
CA PHE A 79 -7.68 8.52 -1.18
C PHE A 79 -6.87 7.61 -2.10
N SER A 80 -6.42 8.15 -3.22
CA SER A 80 -5.58 7.46 -4.19
C SER A 80 -4.16 8.03 -4.20
N VAL A 81 -3.19 7.14 -4.37
CA VAL A 81 -1.76 7.49 -4.53
C VAL A 81 -1.32 7.03 -5.91
N SER A 82 -0.83 7.97 -6.71
CA SER A 82 -0.29 7.70 -8.05
C SER A 82 1.18 8.05 -8.14
N THR A 83 2.00 7.13 -8.65
CA THR A 83 3.45 7.29 -8.79
C THR A 83 3.99 6.27 -9.79
N ALA A 84 4.99 6.65 -10.58
CA ALA A 84 5.58 5.81 -11.63
C ALA A 84 4.54 5.15 -12.57
N GLY A 85 3.47 5.89 -12.91
CA GLY A 85 2.39 5.42 -13.79
C GLY A 85 1.43 4.40 -13.17
N ARG A 86 1.56 4.07 -11.87
CA ARG A 86 0.63 3.20 -11.14
C ARG A 86 -0.23 4.03 -10.20
N MET A 87 -1.47 3.60 -9.98
CA MET A 87 -2.41 4.21 -9.03
C MET A 87 -2.92 3.13 -8.08
N HIS A 88 -2.96 3.44 -6.78
CA HIS A 88 -3.51 2.57 -5.74
C HIS A 88 -4.51 3.36 -4.90
N VAL A 89 -5.67 2.76 -4.61
CA VAL A 89 -6.72 3.34 -3.78
C VAL A 89 -6.62 2.79 -2.37
N PHE A 90 -6.70 3.68 -1.38
CA PHE A 90 -6.70 3.34 0.03
C PHE A 90 -7.98 3.86 0.67
N LYS A 91 -8.69 2.98 1.38
CA LYS A 91 -9.88 3.33 2.16
C LYS A 91 -9.63 3.09 3.64
N PRO A 92 -9.13 4.07 4.41
CA PRO A 92 -8.94 3.93 5.85
C PRO A 92 -10.27 3.72 6.56
N VAL A 93 -10.30 2.89 7.60
CA VAL A 93 -11.53 2.59 8.38
C VAL A 93 -12.11 3.79 9.15
N SER A 94 -11.42 4.94 9.17
CA SER A 94 -11.91 6.16 9.78
C SER A 94 -11.27 7.41 9.17
N VAL A 95 -12.01 8.53 9.23
CA VAL A 95 -11.55 9.85 8.79
C VAL A 95 -10.27 10.28 9.53
N GLN A 96 -10.17 9.99 10.82
CA GLN A 96 -8.96 10.31 11.60
C GLN A 96 -7.74 9.53 11.11
N ALA A 97 -7.90 8.23 10.80
CA ALA A 97 -6.83 7.40 10.26
C ALA A 97 -6.42 7.89 8.86
N MET A 98 -7.39 8.32 8.05
CA MET A 98 -7.15 8.94 6.75
C MET A 98 -6.30 10.21 6.87
N TRP A 99 -6.68 11.17 7.72
CA TRP A 99 -5.90 12.40 7.88
C TRP A 99 -4.49 12.14 8.41
N SER A 100 -4.33 11.15 9.30
CA SER A 100 -3.01 10.73 9.78
C SER A 100 -2.14 10.17 8.65
N ALA A 101 -2.73 9.34 7.77
CA ALA A 101 -2.07 8.84 6.57
C ALA A 101 -1.63 9.97 5.63
N LEU A 102 -2.55 10.87 5.30
CA LEU A 102 -2.28 11.98 4.39
C LEU A 102 -1.15 12.88 4.90
N GLN A 103 -1.14 13.19 6.19
CA GLN A 103 -0.09 14.02 6.78
C GLN A 103 1.30 13.39 6.61
N VAL A 104 1.43 12.09 6.92
CA VAL A 104 2.70 11.37 6.78
C VAL A 104 3.11 11.24 5.32
N LEU A 105 2.16 10.91 4.44
CA LEU A 105 2.43 10.74 3.01
C LEU A 105 2.82 12.04 2.32
N HIS A 106 2.15 13.15 2.61
CA HIS A 106 2.53 14.46 2.09
C HIS A 106 3.95 14.83 2.52
N LYS A 107 4.34 14.50 3.76
CA LYS A 107 5.70 14.74 4.22
C LYS A 107 6.73 13.91 3.45
N ALA A 108 6.46 12.62 3.25
CA ALA A 108 7.31 11.76 2.44
C ALA A 108 7.43 12.26 0.99
N CYS A 109 6.33 12.72 0.38
CA CYS A 109 6.33 13.29 -0.97
C CYS A 109 7.10 14.61 -1.05
N GLU A 110 7.06 15.45 -0.02
CA GLU A 110 7.88 16.66 0.07
C GLU A 110 9.37 16.30 0.08
N VAL A 111 9.77 15.32 0.90
CA VAL A 111 11.16 14.84 0.97
C VAL A 111 11.61 14.25 -0.36
N ALA A 112 10.78 13.43 -1.00
CA ALA A 112 11.08 12.82 -2.29
C ALA A 112 11.26 13.86 -3.41
N ARG A 113 10.44 14.92 -3.42
CA ARG A 113 10.60 16.05 -4.35
C ARG A 113 11.85 16.86 -4.04
N ARG A 114 12.11 17.15 -2.78
CA ARG A 114 13.29 17.93 -2.35
C ARG A 114 14.61 17.26 -2.76
N HIS A 115 14.68 15.94 -2.70
CA HIS A 115 15.88 15.17 -3.04
C HIS A 115 15.82 14.52 -4.43
N ASN A 116 14.81 14.85 -5.23
CA ASN A 116 14.60 14.33 -6.58
C ASN A 116 14.71 12.81 -6.67
N TYR A 117 13.89 12.08 -5.90
CA TYR A 117 13.83 10.62 -6.03
C TYR A 117 13.13 10.22 -7.34
N PHE A 118 13.78 9.41 -8.17
CA PHE A 118 13.23 8.94 -9.45
C PHE A 118 13.61 7.48 -9.74
N PRO A 119 12.79 6.75 -10.53
CA PRO A 119 13.12 5.41 -10.98
C PRO A 119 14.45 5.35 -11.75
N GLY A 120 15.35 4.45 -11.33
CA GLY A 120 16.70 4.34 -11.90
C GLY A 120 17.77 5.14 -11.16
N GLY A 121 17.39 5.97 -10.18
CA GLY A 121 18.32 6.57 -9.22
C GLY A 121 18.77 5.61 -8.12
N VAL A 122 19.52 6.15 -7.15
CA VAL A 122 20.01 5.38 -5.99
C VAL A 122 19.03 5.34 -4.81
N ALA A 123 18.02 6.21 -4.82
CA ALA A 123 16.99 6.27 -3.80
C ALA A 123 16.04 5.07 -3.88
N LEU A 124 15.55 4.63 -2.73
CA LEU A 124 14.53 3.59 -2.58
C LEU A 124 14.95 2.22 -3.15
N ILE A 125 16.27 1.99 -3.39
CA ILE A 125 16.80 0.68 -3.84
C ILE A 125 16.40 -0.43 -2.86
N TRP A 126 16.40 -0.12 -1.57
CA TRP A 126 16.08 -1.08 -0.53
C TRP A 126 14.64 -1.60 -0.58
N ALA A 127 13.74 -0.89 -1.27
CA ALA A 127 12.37 -1.37 -1.52
C ALA A 127 12.36 -2.71 -2.26
N THR A 128 13.41 -3.02 -3.03
CA THR A 128 13.55 -4.32 -3.72
C THR A 128 13.60 -5.50 -2.76
N TYR A 129 14.08 -5.32 -1.52
CA TYR A 129 13.95 -6.36 -0.50
C TYR A 129 12.48 -6.71 -0.27
N TYR A 130 11.63 -5.71 -0.02
CA TYR A 130 10.21 -5.92 0.23
C TYR A 130 9.48 -6.44 -1.00
N GLU A 131 9.86 -5.99 -2.20
CA GLU A 131 9.31 -6.51 -3.47
C GLU A 131 9.58 -8.01 -3.61
N SER A 132 10.76 -8.49 -3.21
CA SER A 132 11.10 -9.91 -3.20
C SER A 132 10.38 -10.74 -2.13
N CYS A 133 9.79 -10.07 -1.13
CA CYS A 133 9.06 -10.69 -0.02
C CYS A 133 7.52 -10.67 -0.21
N ILE A 134 7.02 -10.21 -1.36
CA ILE A 134 5.60 -10.28 -1.68
C ILE A 134 5.16 -11.75 -1.66
N SER A 135 4.21 -12.05 -0.78
CA SER A 135 3.83 -13.44 -0.43
C SER A 135 2.35 -13.59 -0.06
N SER A 136 1.55 -12.52 -0.15
CA SER A 136 0.09 -12.63 0.03
C SER A 136 -0.55 -13.48 -1.07
N ASP A 137 -1.70 -14.08 -0.75
CA ASP A 137 -2.51 -14.81 -1.73
C ASP A 137 -2.88 -13.92 -2.93
N GLN A 138 -3.02 -14.53 -4.11
CA GLN A 138 -3.30 -13.81 -5.35
C GLN A 138 -4.56 -12.92 -5.26
N SER A 139 -5.60 -13.37 -4.55
CA SER A 139 -6.80 -12.58 -4.34
C SER A 139 -6.56 -11.31 -3.51
N CYS A 140 -5.62 -11.33 -2.56
CA CYS A 140 -5.24 -10.15 -1.79
C CYS A 140 -4.41 -9.21 -2.66
N ILE A 141 -3.45 -9.74 -3.43
CA ILE A 141 -2.66 -8.97 -4.40
C ILE A 141 -3.57 -8.28 -5.42
N ASN A 142 -4.59 -8.97 -5.92
CA ASN A 142 -5.57 -8.39 -6.84
C ASN A 142 -6.32 -7.22 -6.18
N GLU A 143 -6.72 -7.35 -4.91
CA GLU A 143 -7.37 -6.30 -4.14
C GLU A 143 -6.48 -5.08 -3.86
N TRP A 144 -5.15 -5.24 -3.88
CA TRP A 144 -4.20 -4.11 -3.85
C TRP A 144 -4.09 -3.40 -5.19
N ASN A 145 -4.23 -4.13 -6.30
CA ASN A 145 -4.09 -3.58 -7.65
C ASN A 145 -5.42 -3.20 -8.31
N ALA A 146 -6.55 -3.45 -7.65
CA ALA A 146 -7.87 -3.11 -8.15
C ALA A 146 -7.99 -1.60 -8.35
N MET A 147 -8.37 -1.20 -9.56
CA MET A 147 -8.70 0.19 -9.90
C MET A 147 -10.21 0.35 -9.87
N GLN A 148 -10.72 1.38 -9.18
CA GLN A 148 -12.17 1.64 -9.06
C GLN A 148 -12.89 1.73 -10.41
N ASP A 149 -12.22 2.20 -11.45
CA ASP A 149 -12.84 2.45 -12.77
C ASP A 149 -12.90 1.21 -13.69
N LEU A 150 -12.34 0.06 -13.28
CA LEU A 150 -12.24 -1.14 -14.14
C LEU A 150 -13.00 -2.36 -13.61
N GLU A 151 -13.68 -2.26 -12.46
CA GLU A 151 -14.47 -3.36 -11.91
C GLU A 151 -15.83 -3.46 -12.61
N SER A 152 -15.84 -4.04 -13.82
CA SER A 152 -17.05 -4.67 -14.35
C SER A 152 -17.31 -5.92 -13.50
N ALA A 153 -18.34 -5.88 -12.67
CA ALA A 153 -18.87 -7.09 -12.04
C ALA A 153 -19.14 -8.10 -13.16
N ARG A 154 -18.39 -9.23 -13.18
CA ARG A 154 -18.76 -10.34 -14.05
C ARG A 154 -20.17 -10.76 -13.64
N PRO A 155 -21.14 -10.82 -14.56
CA PRO A 155 -22.44 -11.34 -14.23
C PRO A 155 -22.29 -12.76 -13.69
N ASP A 156 -23.08 -13.09 -12.67
CA ASP A 156 -23.13 -14.44 -12.12
C ASP A 156 -23.34 -15.45 -13.26
N SER A 157 -22.62 -16.57 -13.20
CA SER A 157 -22.78 -17.62 -14.20
C SER A 157 -24.24 -18.08 -14.21
N PRO A 158 -24.89 -18.21 -15.38
CA PRO A 158 -26.28 -18.60 -15.44
C PRO A 158 -26.48 -19.90 -14.67
N ALA A 159 -27.53 -19.95 -13.85
CA ALA A 159 -27.91 -21.19 -13.18
C ALA A 159 -28.08 -22.28 -14.25
N LEU A 160 -27.39 -23.40 -14.08
CA LEU A 160 -27.62 -24.59 -14.89
C LEU A 160 -29.10 -24.95 -14.74
N PHE A 161 -29.80 -25.01 -15.88
CA PHE A 161 -31.22 -25.34 -15.96
C PHE A 161 -31.52 -26.56 -15.08
N VAL A 162 -32.47 -26.39 -14.16
CA VAL A 162 -33.01 -27.48 -13.35
C VAL A 162 -34.27 -27.93 -14.08
N ASP A 163 -34.23 -29.13 -14.66
CA ASP A 163 -35.41 -29.87 -15.15
C ASP A 163 -36.26 -30.38 -13.96
#